data_AF-A0A522X8Q6-F1
#
_entry.id   AF-A0A522X8Q6-F1
#
_cell.length_a   1.000
_cell.length_b   1.000
_cell.length_c   1.000
_cell.angle_alpha   90.00
_cell.angle_beta   90.00
_cell.angle_gamma   90.00
#
_symmetry.space_group_name_H-M   'P 1'
#
loop_
_entity.id
_entity.type
_entity.pdbx_description
1 polymer ?
#
loop_
_entity_poly.entity_id
_entity_poly.type
_entity_poly.pdbx_seq_one_letter_code
_entity_poly.pdbx_strand_id
1 'polypeptide(L)'
;RFPARIRHITAPDDEQLDLAILEVRDLPDDIEPLTLSNSRAPLGADISVIGHPVTGNPWSWQPGHISAITAAQDQQNLQLAVPNLAVGNSGSPIFHDNQVIGMVTSISNRQTATSSGTEGDFTGGFGFAYPLDILQNQLQDWGIPF
;
A
#
# COMPACT_ATOMS: atom_id res chain seq x y z
N ARG A 1 17.55 6.25 -11.73
CA ARG A 1 16.54 6.98 -10.90
C ARG A 1 16.12 8.18 -11.71
N PHE A 2 14.83 8.33 -11.99
CA PHE A 2 14.30 9.48 -12.73
C PHE A 2 13.84 10.55 -11.74
N PRO A 3 14.06 11.85 -12.03
CA PRO A 3 13.55 12.91 -11.19
C PRO A 3 12.01 12.92 -11.25
N ALA A 4 11.39 13.07 -10.09
CA ALA A 4 9.94 13.17 -9.95
C ALA A 4 9.56 14.51 -9.33
N ARG A 5 8.36 15.01 -9.64
CA ARG A 5 7.78 16.21 -9.01
C ARG A 5 6.42 15.86 -8.44
N ILE A 6 6.09 16.43 -7.29
CA ILE A 6 4.74 16.31 -6.73
C ILE A 6 3.78 17.07 -7.64
N ARG A 7 2.77 16.36 -8.16
CA ARG A 7 1.66 16.94 -8.93
C ARG A 7 0.49 17.25 -8.02
N HIS A 8 0.15 16.32 -7.13
CA HIS A 8 -0.84 16.49 -6.06
C HIS A 8 -0.35 15.78 -4.80
N ILE A 9 -0.79 16.27 -3.65
CA ILE A 9 -0.56 15.66 -2.34
C ILE A 9 -1.73 16.04 -1.44
N THR A 10 -2.17 15.13 -0.58
CA THR A 10 -3.14 15.45 0.46
C THR A 10 -2.53 16.45 1.44
N ALA A 11 -3.36 17.30 2.04
CA ALA A 11 -2.86 18.30 2.98
C ALA A 11 -2.38 17.60 4.26
N PRO A 12 -1.31 18.08 4.92
CA PRO A 12 -0.82 17.46 6.15
C PRO A 12 -1.83 17.41 7.31
N ASP A 13 -2.84 18.27 7.28
CA ASP A 13 -3.96 18.36 8.22
C ASP A 13 -5.23 17.67 7.73
N ASP A 14 -5.22 17.09 6.53
CA ASP A 14 -6.29 16.21 6.06
C ASP A 14 -6.14 14.83 6.73
N GLU A 15 -6.95 14.58 7.76
CA GLU A 15 -6.92 13.33 8.52
C GLU A 15 -7.45 12.12 7.73
N GLN A 16 -7.97 12.30 6.51
CA GLN A 16 -8.65 11.22 5.78
C GLN A 16 -7.72 10.34 4.95
N LEU A 17 -6.74 10.93 4.24
CA LEU A 17 -5.89 10.21 3.29
C LEU A 17 -4.46 10.73 3.28
N ASP A 18 -3.50 9.81 3.18
CA ASP A 18 -2.07 10.09 3.02
C ASP A 18 -1.62 9.64 1.62
N LEU A 19 -1.81 10.52 0.62
CA LEU A 19 -1.60 10.20 -0.79
C LEU A 19 -0.86 11.32 -1.51
N ALA A 20 -0.01 10.92 -2.45
CA ALA A 20 0.66 11.83 -3.38
C ALA A 20 0.68 11.25 -4.80
N ILE A 21 0.56 12.13 -5.79
CA ILE A 21 0.77 11.82 -7.20
C ILE A 21 2.06 12.48 -7.65
N LEU A 22 2.92 11.66 -8.25
CA LEU A 22 4.21 12.08 -8.78
C LEU A 22 4.17 12.11 -10.31
N GLU A 23 4.67 13.19 -10.89
CA GLU A 23 4.97 13.28 -12.32
C GLU A 23 6.45 12.95 -12.52
N VAL A 24 6.71 11.94 -13.34
CA VAL A 24 8.06 11.56 -13.79
C VAL A 24 8.18 11.87 -15.27
N ARG A 25 9.26 12.56 -15.66
CA ARG A 25 9.56 12.87 -17.06
C ARG A 25 10.67 11.97 -17.57
N ASP A 26 10.78 11.87 -18.88
CA ASP A 26 11.83 11.13 -19.58
C ASP A 26 11.85 9.64 -19.17
N LEU A 27 10.66 9.05 -18.99
CA LEU A 27 10.51 7.62 -18.75
C LEU A 27 10.95 6.81 -19.98
N PRO A 28 11.48 5.59 -19.79
CA PRO A 28 11.74 4.66 -20.89
C PRO A 28 10.48 4.39 -21.72
N ASP A 29 10.61 4.26 -23.03
CA ASP A 29 9.49 4.02 -23.95
C ASP A 29 8.80 2.66 -23.74
N ASP A 30 9.46 1.74 -23.04
CA ASP A 30 8.98 0.39 -22.73
C ASP A 30 8.32 0.27 -21.35
N ILE A 31 8.09 1.39 -20.64
CA ILE A 31 7.38 1.35 -19.36
C ILE A 31 5.87 1.12 -19.59
N GLU A 32 5.33 0.09 -18.94
CA GLU A 32 3.90 -0.22 -18.97
C GLU A 32 3.25 0.04 -17.61
N PRO A 33 2.05 0.65 -17.57
CA PRO A 33 1.32 0.83 -16.33
C PRO A 33 0.81 -0.52 -15.80
N LEU A 34 0.74 -0.64 -14.47
CA LEU A 34 0.14 -1.82 -13.85
C LEU A 34 -1.36 -1.90 -14.16
N THR A 35 -1.84 -3.10 -14.46
CA THR A 35 -3.27 -3.33 -14.68
C THR A 35 -4.02 -3.24 -13.36
N LEU A 36 -5.05 -2.40 -13.32
CA LEU A 36 -5.89 -2.19 -12.14
C LEU A 36 -7.08 -3.15 -12.19
N SER A 37 -7.44 -3.74 -11.06
CA SER A 37 -8.61 -4.60 -10.97
C SER A 37 -9.89 -3.76 -11.06
N ASN A 38 -10.91 -4.30 -11.73
CA ASN A 38 -12.26 -3.75 -11.76
C ASN A 38 -13.16 -4.36 -10.66
N SER A 39 -12.61 -5.24 -9.83
CA SER A 39 -13.34 -5.95 -8.79
C SER A 39 -12.57 -5.93 -7.47
N ARG A 40 -13.32 -5.92 -6.36
CA ARG A 40 -12.73 -6.07 -5.03
C ARG A 40 -12.39 -7.53 -4.79
N ALA A 41 -11.16 -7.78 -4.33
CA ALA A 41 -10.76 -9.10 -3.87
C ALA A 41 -11.55 -9.50 -2.59
N PRO A 42 -11.93 -10.78 -2.46
CA PRO A 42 -12.67 -11.24 -1.28
C PRO A 42 -11.77 -11.34 -0.03
N LEU A 43 -12.40 -11.44 1.14
CA LEU A 43 -11.69 -11.79 2.38
C LEU A 43 -10.99 -13.15 2.21
N GLY A 44 -9.74 -13.24 2.68
CA GLY A 44 -8.92 -14.45 2.55
C GLY A 44 -8.29 -14.63 1.16
N ALA A 45 -8.50 -13.70 0.22
CA ALA A 45 -7.84 -13.75 -1.08
C ALA A 45 -6.31 -13.77 -0.92
N ASP A 46 -5.65 -14.63 -1.69
CA ASP A 46 -4.21 -14.64 -1.83
C ASP A 46 -3.75 -13.36 -2.54
N ILE A 47 -2.76 -12.71 -1.96
CA ILE A 47 -2.20 -11.46 -2.48
C ILE A 47 -0.68 -11.52 -2.54
N SER A 48 -0.10 -10.59 -3.28
CA SER A 48 1.31 -10.25 -3.14
C SER A 48 1.55 -8.76 -3.14
N VAL A 49 2.61 -8.34 -2.45
CA VAL A 49 3.06 -6.96 -2.39
C VAL A 49 4.44 -6.88 -3.01
N ILE A 50 4.66 -5.90 -3.89
CA ILE A 50 5.98 -5.57 -4.43
C ILE A 50 6.38 -4.20 -3.92
N GLY A 51 7.47 -4.13 -3.16
CA GLY A 51 7.87 -2.91 -2.46
C GLY A 51 9.37 -2.80 -2.25
N HIS A 52 9.78 -1.71 -1.59
CA HIS A 52 11.17 -1.43 -1.26
C HIS A 52 11.34 -1.27 0.26
N PRO A 53 11.31 -2.38 1.02
CA PRO A 53 11.51 -2.33 2.46
C PRO A 53 12.90 -1.82 2.80
N VAL A 54 13.02 -1.07 3.90
CA VAL A 54 14.31 -0.61 4.44
C VAL A 54 14.99 -1.77 5.20
N THR A 55 15.27 -2.86 4.49
CA THR A 55 15.91 -4.09 5.01
C THR A 55 17.23 -4.40 4.29
N GLY A 56 17.71 -3.50 3.43
CA GLY A 56 18.95 -3.64 2.68
C GLY A 56 18.79 -4.26 1.28
N ASN A 57 17.61 -4.80 0.94
CA ASN A 57 17.29 -5.28 -0.41
C ASN A 57 16.54 -4.19 -1.22
N PRO A 58 16.86 -3.98 -2.51
CA PRO A 58 16.31 -2.89 -3.31
C PRO A 58 14.84 -3.10 -3.74
N TRP A 59 14.37 -4.35 -3.78
CA TRP A 59 12.98 -4.70 -4.05
C TRP A 59 12.66 -6.04 -3.38
N SER A 60 11.44 -6.20 -2.89
CA SER A 60 10.94 -7.48 -2.38
C SER A 60 9.56 -7.79 -2.92
N TRP A 61 9.36 -9.04 -3.31
CA TRP A 61 8.05 -9.63 -3.52
C TRP A 61 7.64 -10.40 -2.25
N GLN A 62 6.44 -10.14 -1.74
CA GLN A 62 5.99 -10.63 -0.45
C GLN A 62 4.57 -11.20 -0.57
N PRO A 63 4.38 -12.52 -0.44
CA PRO A 63 3.05 -13.13 -0.48
C PRO A 63 2.32 -12.98 0.86
N GLY A 64 0.99 -13.00 0.81
CA GLY A 64 0.13 -13.02 1.99
C GLY A 64 -1.34 -13.18 1.61
N HIS A 65 -2.23 -12.76 2.49
CA HIS A 65 -3.67 -12.76 2.21
C HIS A 65 -4.37 -11.54 2.85
N ILE A 66 -5.59 -11.26 2.38
CA ILE A 66 -6.48 -10.28 3.03
C ILE A 66 -7.01 -10.89 4.32
N SER A 67 -6.61 -10.34 5.47
CA SER A 67 -6.99 -10.86 6.79
C SER A 67 -8.27 -10.25 7.34
N ALA A 68 -8.62 -9.02 6.91
CA ALA A 68 -9.89 -8.39 7.22
C ALA A 68 -10.24 -7.33 6.15
N ILE A 69 -11.54 -7.09 5.99
CA ILE A 69 -12.07 -5.97 5.21
C ILE A 69 -12.96 -5.16 6.14
N THR A 70 -12.63 -3.89 6.34
CA THR A 70 -13.36 -2.98 7.23
C THR A 70 -14.01 -1.85 6.43
N ALA A 71 -15.19 -1.41 6.88
CA ALA A 71 -15.76 -0.14 6.46
C ALA A 71 -15.31 0.93 7.48
N ALA A 72 -14.02 1.23 7.50
CA ALA A 72 -13.46 2.18 8.46
C ALA A 72 -13.69 3.62 8.00
N GLN A 73 -13.78 4.54 8.97
CA GLN A 73 -13.93 5.98 8.69
C GLN A 73 -12.66 6.60 8.10
N ASP A 74 -11.50 6.00 8.36
CA ASP A 74 -10.17 6.41 7.87
C ASP A 74 -9.84 5.83 6.48
N GLN A 75 -10.79 5.13 5.85
CA GLN A 75 -10.69 4.59 4.49
C GLN A 75 -9.64 3.47 4.30
N GLN A 76 -8.93 3.05 5.37
CA GLN A 76 -7.95 1.95 5.37
C GLN A 76 -8.65 0.58 5.40
N ASN A 77 -9.38 0.29 4.34
CA ASN A 77 -10.39 -0.76 4.34
C ASN A 77 -9.83 -2.18 4.22
N LEU A 78 -8.54 -2.36 3.93
CA LEU A 78 -7.91 -3.66 3.79
C LEU A 78 -6.87 -3.88 4.89
N GLN A 79 -7.04 -4.96 5.67
CA GLN A 79 -6.02 -5.48 6.55
C GLN A 79 -5.30 -6.65 5.88
N LEU A 80 -3.98 -6.66 5.92
CA LEU A 80 -3.11 -7.61 5.22
C LEU A 80 -2.33 -8.44 6.23
N ALA A 81 -2.35 -9.76 6.07
CA ALA A 81 -1.44 -10.67 6.74
C ALA A 81 -0.29 -11.02 5.78
N VAL A 82 0.76 -10.20 5.80
CA VAL A 82 1.96 -10.35 4.97
C VAL A 82 3.18 -10.35 5.90
N PRO A 83 3.86 -11.50 6.10
CA PRO A 83 4.80 -11.70 7.23
C PRO A 83 5.97 -10.72 7.33
N ASN A 84 6.42 -10.16 6.21
CA ASN A 84 7.65 -9.37 6.12
C ASN A 84 7.41 -7.91 5.72
N LEU A 85 6.19 -7.39 5.86
CA LEU A 85 5.94 -5.97 5.66
C LEU A 85 6.75 -5.16 6.69
N ALA A 86 7.53 -4.23 6.18
CA ALA A 86 8.40 -3.34 6.94
C ALA A 86 8.28 -1.89 6.45
N VAL A 87 8.86 -0.95 7.19
CA VAL A 87 9.03 0.45 6.78
C VAL A 87 9.65 0.48 5.38
N GLY A 88 9.13 1.35 4.50
CA GLY A 88 9.49 1.40 3.08
C GLY A 88 8.52 0.67 2.14
N ASN A 89 7.59 -0.14 2.67
CA ASN A 89 6.50 -0.70 1.85
C ASN A 89 5.28 0.23 1.68
N SER A 90 5.25 1.38 2.34
CA SER A 90 4.19 2.37 2.10
C SER A 90 4.26 2.85 0.65
N GLY A 91 3.12 2.92 -0.02
CA GLY A 91 3.00 3.19 -1.45
C GLY A 91 3.11 1.96 -2.35
N SER A 92 3.40 0.77 -1.80
CA SER A 92 3.54 -0.45 -2.59
C SER A 92 2.18 -0.92 -3.14
N PRO A 93 2.10 -1.34 -4.41
CA PRO A 93 0.91 -1.98 -4.96
C PRO A 93 0.66 -3.36 -4.35
N ILE A 94 -0.62 -3.70 -4.22
CA ILE A 94 -1.09 -5.02 -3.79
C ILE A 94 -1.72 -5.71 -4.99
N PHE A 95 -1.26 -6.92 -5.29
CA PHE A 95 -1.71 -7.73 -6.41
C PHE A 95 -2.60 -8.88 -5.97
N HIS A 96 -3.67 -9.13 -6.73
CA HIS A 96 -4.48 -10.34 -6.73
C HIS A 96 -4.79 -10.68 -8.19
N ASP A 97 -4.63 -11.94 -8.59
CA ASP A 97 -4.81 -12.38 -9.99
C ASP A 97 -4.09 -11.50 -11.03
N ASN A 98 -2.86 -11.12 -10.72
CA ASN A 98 -2.00 -10.23 -11.53
C ASN A 98 -2.56 -8.80 -11.77
N GLN A 99 -3.59 -8.40 -11.03
CA GLN A 99 -4.14 -7.05 -11.08
C GLN A 99 -3.93 -6.35 -9.74
N VAL A 100 -3.70 -5.03 -9.79
CA VAL A 100 -3.61 -4.20 -8.57
C VAL A 100 -5.00 -4.09 -7.96
N ILE A 101 -5.11 -4.31 -6.65
CA ILE A 101 -6.37 -4.20 -5.89
C ILE A 101 -6.33 -3.10 -4.83
N GLY A 102 -5.16 -2.52 -4.58
CA GLY A 102 -4.97 -1.45 -3.60
C GLY A 102 -3.51 -1.08 -3.42
N MET A 103 -3.27 -0.25 -2.40
CA MET A 103 -1.95 0.28 -2.07
C MET A 103 -1.71 0.21 -0.56
N VAL A 104 -0.56 -0.32 -0.16
CA VAL A 104 -0.14 -0.34 1.25
C VAL A 104 0.06 1.09 1.74
N THR A 105 -0.52 1.44 2.89
CA THR A 105 -0.37 2.77 3.50
C THR A 105 0.47 2.69 4.77
N SER A 106 0.12 1.77 5.66
CA SER A 106 0.72 1.69 6.98
C SER A 106 0.92 0.23 7.39
N ILE A 107 1.74 0.04 8.42
CA ILE A 107 1.95 -1.25 9.07
C ILE A 107 1.74 -1.03 10.56
N SER A 108 1.00 -1.92 11.20
CA SER A 108 0.87 -1.89 12.65
C SER A 108 2.02 -2.65 13.30
N ASN A 109 2.97 -1.92 13.86
CA ASN A 109 3.93 -2.47 14.82
C ASN A 109 3.27 -2.56 16.21
N ARG A 110 2.09 -3.19 16.34
CA ARG A 110 1.47 -3.37 17.66
C ARG A 110 1.92 -4.68 18.28
N GLN A 111 3.03 -4.58 19.00
CA GLN A 111 3.33 -5.41 20.15
C GLN A 111 2.22 -5.21 21.20
N THR A 112 1.16 -6.01 21.16
CA THR A 112 0.37 -6.31 22.37
C THR A 112 0.97 -7.55 23.02
N ALA A 113 2.24 -7.47 23.39
CA ALA A 113 2.82 -8.36 24.39
C ALA A 113 2.96 -7.53 25.65
N THR A 114 2.08 -7.79 26.61
CA THR A 114 2.34 -7.49 28.02
C THR A 114 3.78 -7.90 28.37
N SER A 115 4.42 -7.10 29.20
CA SER A 115 5.73 -7.31 29.85
C SER A 115 6.99 -7.18 28.99
N SER A 116 7.71 -6.10 29.27
CA SER A 116 9.12 -6.12 29.70
C SER A 116 10.09 -7.06 28.96
N GLY A 117 10.96 -6.46 28.16
CA GLY A 117 12.33 -6.93 27.99
C GLY A 117 12.60 -7.72 26.71
N THR A 118 13.62 -7.22 26.00
CA THR A 118 14.24 -7.74 24.77
C THR A 118 13.57 -7.30 23.47
N GLU A 119 14.17 -6.30 22.81
CA GLU A 119 13.95 -5.99 21.40
C GLU A 119 14.42 -7.18 20.55
N GLY A 120 13.55 -8.17 20.40
CA GLY A 120 13.55 -9.06 19.25
C GLY A 120 12.67 -8.42 18.18
N ASP A 121 13.21 -8.22 17.00
CA ASP A 121 12.53 -7.65 15.83
C ASP A 121 11.40 -8.61 15.39
N PHE A 122 10.16 -8.34 15.81
CA PHE A 122 9.04 -9.25 15.56
C PHE A 122 8.44 -9.04 14.16
N THR A 123 8.63 -10.05 13.31
CA THR A 123 7.85 -10.32 12.09
C THR A 123 6.44 -10.80 12.47
N GLY A 124 5.47 -9.90 12.58
CA GLY A 124 4.10 -10.28 12.94
C GLY A 124 3.10 -9.12 12.99
N GLY A 125 3.35 -8.05 12.21
CA GLY A 125 2.44 -6.92 12.10
C GLY A 125 1.41 -7.12 10.98
N PHE A 126 0.19 -6.63 11.19
CA PHE A 126 -0.77 -6.48 10.10
C PHE A 126 -0.37 -5.25 9.25
N GLY A 127 -0.43 -5.40 7.93
CA GLY A 127 -0.41 -4.27 7.01
C GLY A 127 -1.81 -3.67 6.86
N PHE A 128 -1.88 -2.40 6.51
CA PHE A 128 -3.12 -1.74 6.13
C PHE A 128 -2.98 -1.09 4.76
N ALA A 129 -4.10 -1.02 4.04
CA ALA A 129 -4.11 -0.55 2.67
C ALA A 129 -5.41 0.14 2.28
N TYR A 130 -5.29 1.09 1.37
CA TYR A 130 -6.40 1.66 0.64
C TYR A 130 -6.79 0.73 -0.52
N PRO A 131 -8.06 0.30 -0.64
CA PRO A 131 -8.52 -0.39 -1.83
C PRO A 131 -8.60 0.58 -3.02
N LEU A 132 -8.62 0.05 -4.24
CA LEU A 132 -8.62 0.87 -5.45
C LEU A 132 -9.75 1.91 -5.51
N ASP A 133 -10.94 1.62 -5.00
CA ASP A 133 -12.06 2.56 -5.08
C ASP A 133 -11.83 3.82 -4.25
N ILE A 134 -11.11 3.72 -3.13
CA ILE A 134 -10.68 4.88 -2.34
C ILE A 134 -9.68 5.72 -3.14
N LEU A 135 -8.71 5.08 -3.79
CA LEU A 135 -7.73 5.75 -4.64
C LEU A 135 -8.39 6.42 -5.87
N GLN A 136 -9.39 5.75 -6.46
CA GLN A 136 -10.18 6.27 -7.58
C GLN A 136 -10.93 7.54 -7.21
N ASN A 137 -11.61 7.54 -6.05
CA ASN A 137 -12.33 8.71 -5.58
C ASN A 137 -11.39 9.91 -5.40
N GLN A 138 -10.23 9.70 -4.76
CA GLN A 138 -9.27 10.79 -4.58
C GLN A 138 -8.70 11.32 -5.91
N LEU A 139 -8.48 10.43 -6.88
CA LEU A 139 -8.02 10.84 -8.20
C LEU A 139 -9.09 11.66 -8.95
N GLN A 140 -10.35 11.27 -8.83
CA GLN A 140 -11.47 12.05 -9.37
C GLN A 140 -11.59 13.42 -8.70
N ASP A 141 -11.39 13.50 -7.38
CA ASP A 141 -11.39 14.77 -6.64
C ASP A 141 -10.25 15.70 -7.09
N TRP A 142 -9.10 15.15 -7.48
CA TRP A 142 -8.01 15.89 -8.12
C TRP A 142 -8.19 16.14 -9.62
N GLY A 143 -9.34 15.74 -10.20
CA GLY A 143 -9.62 15.90 -11.62
C GLY A 143 -8.72 15.05 -12.53
N ILE A 144 -8.17 13.95 -12.02
CA ILE A 144 -7.34 13.00 -12.76
C ILE A 144 -8.22 11.86 -13.25
N PRO A 145 -8.24 11.57 -14.57
CA PRO A 145 -8.99 10.45 -15.11
C PRO A 145 -8.42 9.11 -14.64
N PHE A 146 -9.30 8.13 -14.43
CA PHE A 146 -8.99 6.78 -13.99
C PHE A 146 -9.53 5.75 -14.99
#